data_AF-A0AB74U8G7-F1
#
_entry.id   AF-A0AB74U8G7-F1
#
_cell.length_a   1.000
_cell.length_b   1.000
_cell.length_c   1.000
_cell.angle_alpha   90.00
_cell.angle_beta   90.00
_cell.angle_gamma   90.00
#
_symmetry.space_group_name_H-M   'P 1'
#
loop_
_entity.id
_entity.type
_entity.pdbx_description
1 polymer ?
#
loop_
_entity_poly.entity_id
_entity_poly.type
_entity_poly.pdbx_seq_one_letter_code
_entity_poly.pdbx_strand_id
1 'polypeptide(L)'
;MMNAVETIRNAEHFVAQWYLDQYPDVAASGMDAAVHYCKYGWALGRDPGPDFSTSDYVSKHQDCLDKKINPLLHFMLGSAIASTIMDKASCSSSLDNSASRLYRIEVQLNETQELLEYYYSKWQDLEIEKVYGRK
;
A
#
# COMPACT_ATOMS: atom_id res chain seq x y z
N MET A 1 -20.71 -3.96 -1.39
CA MET A 1 -19.56 -3.08 -1.70
C MET A 1 -18.35 -3.72 -1.03
N MET A 2 -17.37 -4.22 -1.79
CA MET A 2 -16.21 -4.92 -1.20
C MET A 2 -15.33 -3.92 -0.45
N ASN A 3 -14.96 -4.26 0.78
CA ASN A 3 -13.97 -3.50 1.53
C ASN A 3 -12.58 -4.02 1.12
N ALA A 4 -11.80 -3.20 0.43
CA ALA A 4 -10.47 -3.55 -0.09
C ALA A 4 -9.53 -4.08 1.00
N VAL A 5 -9.58 -3.48 2.20
CA VAL A 5 -8.78 -3.91 3.34
C VAL A 5 -9.19 -5.31 3.80
N GLU A 6 -10.50 -5.59 3.84
CA GLU A 6 -11.00 -6.90 4.26
C GLU A 6 -10.68 -7.99 3.24
N THR A 7 -10.70 -7.66 1.94
CA THR A 7 -10.26 -8.58 0.89
C THR A 7 -8.78 -8.93 1.04
N ILE A 8 -7.92 -7.92 1.28
CA ILE A 8 -6.49 -8.14 1.54
C ILE A 8 -6.28 -8.95 2.81
N ARG A 9 -7.00 -8.62 3.89
CA ARG A 9 -6.88 -9.30 5.18
C ARG A 9 -7.15 -10.80 5.08
N ASN A 10 -8.11 -11.18 4.24
CA ASN A 10 -8.49 -12.58 4.01
C ASN A 10 -7.77 -13.20 2.80
N ALA A 11 -6.80 -12.49 2.21
CA ALA A 11 -6.02 -13.01 1.09
C ALA A 11 -5.06 -14.09 1.58
N GLU A 12 -5.00 -15.21 0.86
CA GLU A 12 -4.05 -16.29 1.15
C GLU A 12 -2.59 -15.82 1.12
N HIS A 13 -2.28 -14.86 0.25
CA HIS A 13 -0.93 -14.31 0.09
C HIS A 13 -0.61 -13.16 1.05
N PHE A 14 -1.54 -12.76 1.93
CA PHE A 14 -1.29 -11.75 2.95
C PHE A 14 -1.14 -12.40 4.31
N VAL A 15 0.06 -12.31 4.89
CA VAL A 15 0.37 -12.91 6.19
C VAL A 15 0.70 -11.80 7.18
N ALA A 16 -0.29 -11.39 7.97
CA ALA A 16 -0.20 -10.21 8.84
C ALA A 16 0.99 -10.25 9.82
N GLN A 17 1.24 -11.39 10.47
CA GLN A 17 2.35 -11.53 11.41
C GLN A 17 3.70 -11.42 10.70
N TRP A 18 3.86 -12.12 9.58
CA TRP A 18 5.05 -12.02 8.75
C TRP A 18 5.28 -10.57 8.28
N TYR A 19 4.22 -9.88 7.85
CA TYR A 19 4.30 -8.49 7.42
C TYR A 19 4.82 -7.58 8.53
N LEU A 20 4.32 -7.71 9.76
CA LEU A 20 4.79 -6.93 10.90
C LEU A 20 6.23 -7.28 11.31
N ASP A 21 6.61 -8.55 11.20
CA ASP A 21 7.98 -9.01 11.47
C ASP A 21 8.98 -8.49 10.44
N GLN A 22 8.59 -8.44 9.16
CA GLN A 22 9.42 -7.89 8.08
C GLN A 22 9.47 -6.36 8.10
N TYR A 23 8.44 -5.71 8.64
CA TYR A 23 8.29 -4.26 8.62
C TYR A 23 8.11 -3.68 10.03
N PRO A 24 9.20 -3.58 10.82
CA PRO A 24 9.14 -3.13 12.20
C PRO A 24 8.62 -1.69 12.37
N ASP A 25 8.77 -0.83 11.36
CA ASP A 25 8.21 0.52 11.36
C ASP A 25 6.67 0.50 11.43
N VAL A 26 6.06 -0.44 10.72
CA VAL A 26 4.60 -0.65 10.74
C VAL A 26 4.18 -1.17 12.12
N ALA A 27 4.90 -2.14 12.67
CA ALA A 27 4.66 -2.66 14.00
C ALA A 27 4.77 -1.57 15.08
N ALA A 28 5.80 -0.74 15.03
CA ALA A 28 6.02 0.36 15.97
C ALA A 28 4.93 1.45 15.88
N SER A 29 4.36 1.65 14.69
CA SER A 29 3.29 2.62 14.49
C SER A 29 1.95 2.21 15.11
N GLY A 30 1.75 0.90 15.32
CA GLY A 30 0.49 0.33 15.78
C GLY A 30 -0.63 0.33 14.72
N MET A 31 -0.31 0.61 13.46
CA MET A 31 -1.27 0.48 12.36
C MET A 31 -1.56 -0.99 12.05
N ASP A 32 -2.82 -1.31 11.73
CA ASP A 32 -3.20 -2.64 11.23
C ASP A 32 -2.43 -2.96 9.93
N ALA A 33 -1.85 -4.16 9.86
CA ALA A 33 -0.98 -4.56 8.75
C ALA A 33 -1.71 -4.56 7.39
N ALA A 34 -2.97 -5.00 7.34
CA ALA A 34 -3.74 -5.03 6.08
C ALA A 34 -4.12 -3.61 5.65
N VAL A 35 -4.45 -2.73 6.61
CA VAL A 35 -4.66 -1.30 6.34
C VAL A 35 -3.39 -0.66 5.81
N HIS A 36 -2.25 -0.89 6.46
CA HIS A 36 -0.97 -0.35 6.04
C HIS A 36 -0.61 -0.83 4.64
N TYR A 37 -0.69 -2.14 4.39
CA TYR A 37 -0.39 -2.70 3.07
C TYR A 37 -1.33 -2.15 2.00
N CYS A 38 -2.63 -2.07 2.26
CA CYS A 38 -3.63 -1.56 1.31
C CYS A 38 -3.38 -0.09 0.93
N LYS A 39 -2.96 0.75 1.89
CA LYS A 39 -2.81 2.20 1.69
C LYS A 39 -1.42 2.61 1.21
N TYR A 40 -0.38 2.02 1.79
CA TYR A 40 1.00 2.49 1.60
C TYR A 40 1.93 1.36 1.16
N GLY A 41 1.80 0.17 1.75
CA GLY A 41 2.78 -0.91 1.58
C GLY A 41 3.03 -1.29 0.13
N TRP A 42 1.97 -1.47 -0.67
CA TRP A 42 2.14 -1.87 -2.07
C TRP A 42 2.87 -0.84 -2.93
N ALA A 43 2.63 0.45 -2.72
CA ALA A 43 3.28 1.52 -3.48
C ALA A 43 4.71 1.79 -3.02
N LEU A 44 5.00 1.49 -1.75
CA LEU A 44 6.37 1.39 -1.24
C LEU A 44 7.11 0.14 -1.76
N GLY A 45 6.46 -0.71 -2.56
CA GLY A 45 7.03 -1.94 -3.09
C GLY A 45 7.21 -3.04 -2.04
N ARG A 46 6.51 -2.95 -0.90
CA ARG A 46 6.53 -3.97 0.15
C ARG A 46 5.73 -5.19 -0.25
N ASP A 47 6.14 -6.34 0.24
CA ASP A 47 5.51 -7.61 -0.04
C ASP A 47 4.44 -7.92 1.03
N PRO A 48 3.24 -8.39 0.65
CA PRO A 48 2.17 -8.72 1.59
C PRO A 48 2.43 -10.00 2.41
N GLY A 49 3.31 -10.86 1.91
CA GLY A 49 3.59 -12.17 2.47
C GLY A 49 4.76 -12.85 1.75
N PRO A 50 5.25 -13.99 2.27
CA PRO A 50 6.40 -14.70 1.70
C PRO A 50 6.15 -15.26 0.29
N ASP A 51 4.88 -15.52 -0.05
CA ASP A 51 4.49 -16.18 -1.30
C ASP A 51 4.07 -15.20 -2.41
N PHE A 52 4.21 -13.89 -2.19
CA PHE A 52 3.86 -12.88 -3.19
C PHE A 52 4.83 -11.72 -3.17
N SER A 53 5.52 -11.50 -4.29
CA SER A 53 6.35 -10.33 -4.49
C SER A 53 5.60 -9.24 -5.26
N THR A 54 5.39 -8.10 -4.61
CA THR A 54 4.74 -6.92 -5.17
C THR A 54 5.56 -6.36 -6.33
N SER A 55 6.87 -6.26 -6.16
CA SER A 55 7.78 -5.71 -7.17
C SER A 55 7.82 -6.58 -8.43
N ASP A 56 7.88 -7.91 -8.28
CA ASP A 56 7.85 -8.83 -9.41
C ASP A 56 6.51 -8.80 -10.15
N TYR A 57 5.40 -8.75 -9.43
CA TYR A 57 4.07 -8.67 -10.04
C TYR A 57 3.89 -7.39 -10.84
N VAL A 58 4.24 -6.25 -10.25
CA VAL A 58 4.17 -4.93 -10.87
C VAL A 58 5.08 -4.83 -12.11
N SER A 59 6.24 -5.49 -12.11
CA SER A 59 7.13 -5.52 -13.28
C SER A 59 6.47 -6.17 -14.52
N LYS A 60 5.60 -7.16 -14.29
CA LYS A 60 4.86 -7.89 -15.34
C LYS A 60 3.52 -7.24 -15.70
N HIS A 61 2.94 -6.48 -14.77
CA HIS A 61 1.62 -5.85 -14.88
C HIS A 61 1.71 -4.35 -14.58
N GLN A 62 2.32 -3.59 -15.50
CA GLN A 62 2.49 -2.14 -15.33
C GLN A 62 1.16 -1.38 -15.32
N ASP A 63 0.11 -1.95 -15.90
CA ASP A 63 -1.26 -1.43 -15.90
C ASP A 63 -1.84 -1.27 -14.48
N CYS A 64 -1.33 -2.04 -13.51
CA CYS A 64 -1.69 -1.89 -12.10
C CYS A 64 -1.22 -0.54 -11.54
N LEU A 65 -0.02 -0.09 -11.92
CA LEU A 65 0.54 1.17 -11.45
C LEU A 65 -0.17 2.36 -12.05
N ASP A 66 -0.37 2.35 -13.38
CA ASP A 66 -1.01 3.46 -14.09
C ASP A 66 -2.43 3.72 -13.56
N LYS A 67 -3.12 2.68 -13.09
CA LYS A 67 -4.47 2.75 -12.54
C LYS A 67 -4.53 2.84 -11.01
N LYS A 68 -3.38 2.95 -10.32
CA LYS A 68 -3.26 2.92 -8.84
C LYS A 68 -3.99 1.74 -8.18
N ILE A 69 -3.93 0.57 -8.80
CA ILE A 69 -4.57 -0.64 -8.30
C ILE A 69 -3.57 -1.41 -7.44
N ASN A 70 -3.98 -1.75 -6.21
CA ASN A 70 -3.18 -2.61 -5.35
C ASN A 70 -2.87 -3.96 -6.07
N PRO A 71 -1.59 -4.34 -6.21
CA PRO A 71 -1.16 -5.54 -6.94
C PRO A 71 -1.80 -6.83 -6.45
N LEU A 72 -1.98 -6.98 -5.13
CA LEU A 72 -2.59 -8.18 -4.55
C LEU A 72 -4.09 -8.24 -4.88
N LEU A 73 -4.78 -7.09 -4.84
CA LEU A 73 -6.19 -7.03 -5.27
C LEU A 73 -6.33 -7.32 -6.76
N HIS A 74 -5.42 -6.81 -7.59
CA HIS A 74 -5.40 -7.09 -9.02
C HIS A 74 -5.22 -8.58 -9.30
N PHE A 75 -4.33 -9.23 -8.54
CA PHE A 75 -4.09 -10.67 -8.60
C PHE A 75 -5.34 -11.47 -8.20
N MET A 76 -5.96 -11.13 -7.07
CA MET A 76 -7.12 -11.87 -6.54
C MET A 76 -8.40 -11.71 -7.36
N LEU A 77 -8.69 -10.49 -7.84
CA LEU A 77 -9.92 -10.18 -8.55
C LEU A 77 -9.85 -10.52 -10.04
N GLY A 78 -8.65 -10.82 -10.56
CA GLY A 78 -8.41 -10.99 -11.98
C GLY A 78 -8.34 -9.65 -12.71
N SER A 79 -7.33 -9.50 -13.56
CA SER A 79 -6.99 -8.25 -14.26
C SER A 79 -8.19 -7.61 -14.99
N ALA A 80 -9.09 -8.42 -15.55
CA ALA A 80 -10.26 -7.94 -16.27
C ALA A 80 -11.37 -7.33 -15.40
N ILE A 81 -11.51 -7.75 -14.13
CA ILE A 81 -12.58 -7.29 -13.24
C ILE A 81 -12.09 -6.15 -12.34
N ALA A 82 -10.82 -6.19 -11.95
CA ALA A 82 -10.21 -5.14 -11.12
C ALA A 82 -10.29 -3.76 -11.78
N SER A 83 -10.04 -3.68 -13.09
CA SER A 83 -10.17 -2.42 -13.83
C SER A 83 -11.60 -1.90 -13.86
N THR A 84 -12.61 -2.76 -13.95
CA THR A 84 -14.02 -2.36 -14.07
C THR A 84 -14.62 -1.93 -12.72
N ILE A 85 -14.18 -2.51 -11.61
CA ILE A 85 -14.73 -2.22 -10.28
C ILE A 85 -14.15 -0.91 -9.69
N MET A 86 -12.94 -0.50 -10.09
CA MET A 86 -12.32 0.76 -9.65
C MET A 86 -12.42 1.91 -10.67
N ASP A 87 -13.11 1.68 -11.81
CA ASP A 87 -13.27 2.61 -12.95
C ASP A 87 -14.27 3.75 -12.72
N LYS A 88 -14.20 4.42 -11.57
CA LYS A 88 -14.82 5.75 -11.39
C LYS A 88 -13.82 6.84 -11.01
N ALA A 89 -12.52 6.60 -11.19
CA ALA A 89 -11.50 7.61 -11.07
C ALA A 89 -10.60 7.63 -12.33
N SER A 90 -11.03 8.44 -13.31
CA SER A 90 -10.21 9.06 -14.36
C SER A 90 -9.53 8.15 -15.40
N CYS A 91 -10.19 8.05 -16.56
CA CYS A 91 -9.57 7.64 -17.82
C CYS A 91 -8.85 8.82 -18.47
N SER A 92 -7.56 8.68 -18.81
CA SER A 92 -6.98 9.33 -19.99
C SER A 92 -5.83 8.50 -20.55
N SER A 93 -6.15 7.86 -21.68
CA SER A 93 -5.33 7.50 -22.84
C SER A 93 -3.81 7.77 -22.84
N SER A 94 -3.08 6.77 -23.34
CA SER A 94 -1.79 6.87 -24.06
C SER A 94 -0.75 7.77 -23.40
N LEU A 95 -0.07 7.25 -22.38
CA LEU A 95 1.13 7.87 -21.84
C LEU A 95 2.36 7.10 -22.30
N ASP A 96 3.32 7.86 -22.80
CA ASP A 96 4.66 7.41 -23.12
C ASP A 96 5.35 6.87 -21.86
N ASN A 97 6.26 5.90 -22.04
CA ASN A 97 6.99 5.25 -20.93
C ASN A 97 7.75 6.24 -20.00
N SER A 98 7.93 7.49 -20.43
CA SER A 98 8.54 8.56 -19.65
C SER A 98 7.60 9.17 -18.60
N ALA A 99 6.32 9.41 -18.94
CA ALA A 99 5.34 9.98 -18.01
C ALA A 99 4.91 8.98 -16.93
N SER A 100 4.78 7.69 -17.25
CA SER A 100 4.49 6.63 -16.26
C SER A 100 5.56 6.53 -15.18
N ARG A 101 6.82 6.87 -15.50
CA ARG A 101 7.92 6.86 -14.53
C ARG A 101 7.84 8.03 -13.56
N LEU A 102 7.51 9.23 -14.05
CA LEU A 102 7.32 10.41 -13.20
C LEU A 102 6.09 10.27 -12.32
N TYR A 103 4.99 9.74 -12.86
CA TYR A 103 3.78 9.42 -12.10
C TYR A 103 4.07 8.42 -10.98
N ARG A 104 4.83 7.36 -11.25
CA ARG A 104 5.28 6.40 -10.22
C ARG A 104 6.02 7.11 -9.09
N ILE A 105 6.94 8.00 -9.43
CA ILE A 105 7.72 8.77 -8.45
C ILE A 105 6.81 9.69 -7.64
N GLU A 106 5.90 10.42 -8.29
CA GLU A 106 5.00 11.38 -7.62
C GLU A 106 4.02 10.68 -6.66
N VAL A 107 3.41 9.58 -7.08
CA VAL A 107 2.50 8.78 -6.24
C VAL A 107 3.25 8.21 -5.03
N GLN A 108 4.44 7.64 -5.28
CA GLN A 108 5.29 7.13 -4.22
C GLN A 108 5.75 8.24 -3.27
N LEU A 109 6.04 9.44 -3.78
CA LEU A 109 6.42 10.61 -2.95
C LEU A 109 5.27 11.12 -2.09
N ASN A 110 4.05 11.21 -2.63
CA ASN A 110 2.90 11.68 -1.84
C ASN A 110 2.53 10.67 -0.75
N GLU A 111 2.49 9.38 -1.08
CA GLU A 111 2.14 8.33 -0.11
C GLU A 111 3.23 8.15 0.96
N THR A 112 4.51 8.33 0.59
CA THR A 112 5.61 8.38 1.57
C THR A 112 5.53 9.61 2.46
N GLN A 113 5.15 10.79 1.92
CA GLN A 113 5.00 12.00 2.70
C GLN A 113 3.86 11.86 3.73
N GLU A 114 2.68 11.39 3.31
CA GLU A 114 1.56 11.16 4.23
C GLU A 114 1.91 10.14 5.32
N LEU A 115 2.61 9.06 4.96
CA LEU A 115 3.06 8.06 5.93
C LEU A 115 4.10 8.63 6.90
N LEU A 116 5.02 9.46 6.40
CA LEU A 116 6.03 10.13 7.23
C LEU A 116 5.36 11.10 8.22
N GLU A 117 4.38 11.88 7.77
CA GLU A 117 3.60 12.78 8.62
C GLU A 117 2.86 11.98 9.70
N TYR A 118 2.28 10.82 9.36
CA TYR A 118 1.66 9.92 10.32
C TYR A 118 2.65 9.40 11.38
N TYR A 119 3.80 8.85 10.95
CA TYR A 119 4.82 8.35 11.87
C TYR A 119 5.39 9.46 12.76
N TYR A 120 5.59 10.67 12.21
CA TYR A 120 6.09 11.81 12.97
C TYR A 120 5.09 12.27 14.03
N SER A 121 3.81 12.40 13.68
CA SER A 121 2.75 12.73 14.64
C SER A 121 2.66 11.69 15.75
N LYS A 122 2.70 10.39 15.39
CA LYS A 122 2.65 9.29 16.36
C LYS A 122 3.84 9.33 17.31
N TRP A 123 5.03 9.63 16.78
CA TRP A 123 6.24 9.77 17.59
C TRP A 123 6.16 10.95 18.56
N GLN A 124 5.64 12.10 18.10
CA GLN A 124 5.41 13.26 18.96
C GLN A 124 4.46 12.95 20.12
N ASP A 125 3.37 12.22 19.86
CA ASP A 125 2.44 11.80 20.92
C ASP A 125 3.12 10.91 21.96
N LEU A 126 3.94 9.95 21.52
CA LEU A 126 4.72 9.09 22.41
C LEU A 126 5.77 9.86 23.21
N GLU A 127 6.39 10.88 22.61
CA GLU A 127 7.36 11.76 23.29
C GLU A 127 6.64 12.59 24.38
N ILE A 128 5.47 13.14 24.06
CA ILE A 128 4.62 13.90 25.00
C ILE A 128 4.16 12.98 26.15
N GLU A 129 3.72 11.75 25.85
CA GLU A 129 3.34 10.77 26.86
C GLU A 129 4.53 10.41 27.78
N LYS A 130 5.74 10.23 27.24
CA LYS A 130 6.94 9.99 28.05
C LYS A 130 7.29 11.17 28.96
N VAL A 131 7.16 12.39 28.47
CA VAL A 131 7.56 13.61 29.19
C VAL A 131 6.51 14.04 30.23
N TYR A 132 5.22 13.88 29.93
CA TYR A 132 4.12 14.39 30.75
C TYR A 132 3.21 13.30 31.35
N GLY A 133 3.37 12.04 30.94
CA GLY A 133 2.58 10.88 31.38
C GLY A 133 3.24 10.10 32.51
N ARG A 134 3.22 10.66 33.72
CA ARG A 134 3.18 9.87 34.97
C ARG A 134 2.65 10.71 36.14
N LYS A 135 1.37 10.52 36.47
CA LYS A 135 0.82 10.62 37.83
C LYS A 135 0.18 9.29 38.16
#